data_AF-A0A1E7ZFG5-F1
#
_entry.id   AF-A0A1E7ZFG5-F1
#
_cell.length_a   1.000
_cell.length_b   1.000
_cell.length_c   1.000
_cell.angle_alpha   90.00
_cell.angle_beta   90.00
_cell.angle_gamma   90.00
#
_symmetry.space_group_name_H-M   'P 1'
#
loop_
_entity.id
_entity.type
_entity.pdbx_description
1 polymer ?
#
loop_
_entity_poly.entity_id
_entity_poly.type
_entity_poly.pdbx_seq_one_letter_code
_entity_poly.pdbx_strand_id
1 'polypeptide(L)'
;MSEVSNPFQAVNETFIRPNKVFAKLANTDNWSWVPFFIVMALALLPLYLFFQTIDFAWYSNYLADVQLGDVSPAEKQAYKDQLTLGMIKWSTLIGSFLGFLIINALVAGYLTFMTRNDEKSIQGFTDWYGMTWWTALPSIIPSLIALVLLVMADSHQIDPISLSPLSLAYIFGLEPTSAFFSLGQSIRLDMFWSYYLTAVALGQWTSFSTKKSWIVALAPGAVIYGIWLIFAIV
;
A
#
# COMPACT_ATOMS: atom_id res chain seq x y z
N MET A 1 6.10 31.48 -12.87
CA MET A 1 5.96 30.05 -12.48
C MET A 1 4.71 29.93 -11.63
N SER A 2 3.77 29.03 -11.95
CA SER A 2 2.48 28.93 -11.25
C SER A 2 2.64 28.43 -9.81
N GLU A 3 1.88 29.04 -8.89
CA GLU A 3 1.73 28.58 -7.51
C GLU A 3 0.80 27.35 -7.44
N VAL A 4 1.00 26.47 -6.46
CA VAL A 4 0.06 25.38 -6.17
C VAL A 4 -1.17 25.98 -5.44
N SER A 5 -2.29 26.07 -6.15
CA SER A 5 -3.46 26.84 -5.72
C SER A 5 -4.56 26.01 -5.05
N ASN A 6 -4.64 24.72 -5.35
CA ASN A 6 -5.68 23.82 -4.84
C ASN A 6 -5.19 22.37 -4.72
N PRO A 7 -5.86 21.50 -3.94
CA PRO A 7 -5.39 20.14 -3.68
C PRO A 7 -5.44 19.22 -4.91
N PHE A 8 -6.33 19.44 -5.89
CA PHE A 8 -6.38 18.63 -7.11
C PHE A 8 -5.17 18.91 -8.01
N GLN A 9 -4.77 20.18 -8.13
CA GLN A 9 -3.51 20.56 -8.78
C GLN A 9 -2.32 19.93 -8.04
N ALA A 10 -2.34 19.95 -6.70
CA ALA A 10 -1.29 19.36 -5.89
C ALA A 10 -1.14 17.85 -6.09
N VAL A 11 -2.22 17.10 -6.32
CA VAL A 11 -2.16 15.66 -6.62
C VAL A 11 -1.33 15.41 -7.87
N ASN A 12 -1.62 16.11 -8.96
CA ASN A 12 -0.84 15.98 -10.20
C ASN A 12 0.61 16.46 -10.00
N GLU A 13 0.80 17.59 -9.33
CA GLU A 13 2.14 18.13 -9.08
C GLU A 13 2.97 17.29 -8.10
N THR A 14 2.37 16.39 -7.31
CA THR A 14 3.12 15.47 -6.45
C THR A 14 3.98 14.51 -7.27
N PHE A 15 3.48 14.09 -8.44
CA PHE A 15 4.23 13.19 -9.33
C PHE A 15 5.35 13.90 -10.11
N ILE A 16 5.20 15.21 -10.36
CA ILE A 16 6.08 15.96 -11.29
C ILE A 16 7.01 16.93 -10.55
N ARG A 17 6.50 17.60 -9.51
CA ARG A 17 7.17 18.69 -8.76
C ARG A 17 6.91 18.58 -7.25
N PRO A 18 7.21 17.44 -6.60
CA PRO A 18 6.83 17.18 -5.22
C PRO A 18 7.37 18.20 -4.21
N ASN A 19 8.57 18.76 -4.45
CA ASN A 19 9.15 19.78 -3.57
C ASN A 19 8.22 20.98 -3.34
N LYS A 20 7.55 21.48 -4.40
CA LYS A 20 6.63 22.61 -4.29
C LYS A 20 5.37 22.25 -3.53
N VAL A 21 4.87 21.04 -3.76
CA VAL A 21 3.69 20.53 -3.07
C VAL A 21 3.97 20.41 -1.58
N PHE A 22 5.04 19.72 -1.18
CA PHE A 22 5.36 19.57 0.25
C PHE A 22 5.71 20.90 0.92
N ALA A 23 6.36 21.84 0.23
CA ALA A 23 6.56 23.19 0.76
C ALA A 23 5.23 23.93 1.02
N LYS A 24 4.25 23.80 0.12
CA LYS A 24 2.91 24.38 0.30
C LYS A 24 2.16 23.69 1.45
N LEU A 25 2.19 22.36 1.50
CA LEU A 25 1.51 21.56 2.51
C LEU A 25 2.00 21.83 3.93
N ALA A 26 3.24 22.30 4.11
CA ALA A 26 3.78 22.68 5.42
C ALA A 26 2.94 23.72 6.16
N ASN A 27 2.15 24.52 5.42
CA ASN A 27 1.33 25.62 5.93
C ASN A 27 -0.12 25.53 5.44
N THR A 28 -0.58 24.34 5.02
CA THR A 28 -1.91 24.18 4.44
C THR A 28 -2.67 23.04 5.12
N ASP A 29 -3.78 23.39 5.73
CA ASP A 29 -4.61 22.44 6.46
C ASP A 29 -5.61 21.73 5.55
N ASN A 30 -6.04 20.53 5.97
CA ASN A 30 -7.15 19.76 5.39
C ASN A 30 -7.01 19.30 3.93
N TRP A 31 -5.96 19.70 3.20
CA TRP A 31 -5.77 19.28 1.81
C TRP A 31 -5.57 17.77 1.67
N SER A 32 -5.06 17.10 2.71
CA SER A 32 -4.81 15.66 2.74
C SER A 32 -6.07 14.79 2.67
N TRP A 33 -7.27 15.35 2.85
CA TRP A 33 -8.51 14.62 2.59
C TRP A 33 -8.66 14.21 1.13
N VAL A 34 -8.14 15.02 0.20
CA VAL A 34 -8.21 14.71 -1.24
C VAL A 34 -7.42 13.45 -1.59
N PRO A 35 -6.10 13.35 -1.32
CA PRO A 35 -5.37 12.11 -1.57
C PRO A 35 -5.87 10.95 -0.71
N PHE A 36 -6.39 11.20 0.51
CA PHE A 36 -7.02 10.15 1.31
C PHE A 36 -8.16 9.45 0.56
N PHE A 37 -9.15 10.20 0.06
CA PHE A 37 -10.29 9.60 -0.64
C PHE A 37 -9.87 8.95 -1.96
N ILE A 38 -8.92 9.54 -2.70
CA ILE A 38 -8.41 8.97 -3.96
C ILE A 38 -7.71 7.64 -3.69
N VAL A 39 -6.74 7.61 -2.78
CA VAL A 39 -5.97 6.40 -2.44
C VAL A 39 -6.89 5.33 -1.89
N MET A 40 -7.82 5.68 -0.99
CA MET A 40 -8.73 4.70 -0.39
C MET A 40 -9.70 4.11 -1.43
N ALA A 41 -10.29 4.95 -2.29
CA ALA A 41 -11.16 4.47 -3.35
C ALA A 41 -10.43 3.53 -4.31
N LEU A 42 -9.21 3.89 -4.74
CA LEU A 42 -8.44 3.08 -5.68
C LEU A 42 -7.78 1.86 -5.03
N ALA A 43 -7.55 1.85 -3.73
CA ALA A 43 -7.12 0.65 -3.03
C ALA A 43 -8.24 -0.39 -2.91
N LEU A 44 -9.48 0.06 -2.66
CA LEU A 44 -10.62 -0.83 -2.40
C LEU A 44 -11.38 -1.25 -3.65
N LEU A 45 -11.40 -0.43 -4.70
CA LEU A 45 -12.17 -0.70 -5.92
C LEU A 45 -11.76 -2.00 -6.62
N PRO A 46 -10.46 -2.30 -6.86
CA PRO A 46 -10.06 -3.56 -7.48
C PRO A 46 -10.49 -4.77 -6.64
N LEU A 47 -10.32 -4.69 -5.32
CA LEU A 47 -10.75 -5.75 -4.39
C LEU A 47 -12.26 -5.99 -4.46
N TYR A 48 -13.04 -4.91 -4.46
CA TYR A 48 -14.49 -5.00 -4.54
C TYR A 48 -14.95 -5.66 -5.85
N LEU A 49 -14.37 -5.24 -6.99
CA LEU A 49 -14.70 -5.78 -8.30
C LEU A 49 -14.23 -7.23 -8.48
N PHE A 50 -13.06 -7.58 -7.92
CA PHE A 50 -12.58 -8.95 -7.86
C PHE A 50 -13.60 -9.87 -7.20
N PHE A 51 -14.01 -9.57 -5.96
CA PHE A 51 -15.01 -10.40 -5.27
C PHE A 51 -16.42 -10.33 -5.88
N GLN A 52 -16.69 -9.34 -6.75
CA GLN A 52 -17.95 -9.25 -7.47
C GLN A 52 -18.00 -10.18 -8.69
N THR A 53 -16.84 -10.50 -9.26
CA THR A 53 -16.71 -11.23 -10.54
C THR A 53 -16.20 -12.66 -10.35
N ILE A 54 -15.50 -12.94 -9.26
CA ILE A 54 -14.84 -14.22 -9.03
C ILE A 54 -15.81 -15.41 -8.95
N ASP A 55 -15.43 -16.53 -9.57
CA ASP A 55 -16.05 -17.83 -9.33
C ASP A 55 -15.71 -18.30 -7.91
N PHE A 56 -16.71 -18.25 -7.02
CA PHE A 56 -16.52 -18.60 -5.62
C PHE A 56 -16.19 -20.08 -5.41
N ALA A 57 -16.72 -20.99 -6.25
CA ALA A 57 -16.43 -22.41 -6.10
C ALA A 57 -14.95 -22.67 -6.39
N TRP A 58 -14.44 -22.11 -7.48
CA TRP A 58 -13.01 -22.13 -7.79
C TRP A 58 -12.18 -21.46 -6.69
N TYR A 59 -12.55 -20.26 -6.27
CA TYR A 59 -11.78 -19.49 -5.29
C TYR A 59 -11.72 -20.16 -3.92
N SER A 60 -12.80 -20.82 -3.48
CA SER A 60 -12.82 -21.59 -2.23
C SER A 60 -11.87 -22.80 -2.28
N ASN A 61 -11.75 -23.46 -3.45
CA ASN A 61 -10.76 -24.52 -3.63
C ASN A 61 -9.34 -23.96 -3.61
N TYR A 62 -9.10 -22.86 -4.33
CA TYR A 62 -7.81 -22.15 -4.31
C TYR A 62 -7.38 -21.80 -2.88
N LEU A 63 -8.28 -21.23 -2.06
CA LEU A 63 -7.99 -20.91 -0.67
C LEU A 63 -7.71 -22.15 0.18
N ALA A 64 -8.45 -23.24 -0.02
CA ALA A 64 -8.22 -24.50 0.69
C ALA A 64 -6.83 -25.09 0.36
N ASP A 65 -6.43 -25.03 -0.91
CA ASP A 65 -5.13 -25.53 -1.36
C ASP A 65 -3.99 -24.69 -0.81
N VAL A 66 -4.13 -23.36 -0.82
CA VAL A 66 -3.12 -22.45 -0.26
C VAL A 66 -2.99 -22.57 1.26
N GLN A 67 -4.10 -22.72 1.99
CA GLN A 67 -4.08 -22.70 3.46
C GLN A 67 -3.82 -24.03 4.12
N LEU A 68 -4.27 -25.13 3.51
CA LEU A 68 -4.17 -26.46 4.12
C LEU A 68 -3.08 -27.31 3.48
N GLY A 69 -2.70 -27.03 2.23
CA GLY A 69 -1.79 -27.90 1.46
C GLY A 69 -2.43 -29.27 1.20
N ASP A 70 -1.63 -30.34 1.35
CA ASP A 70 -2.05 -31.72 1.09
C ASP A 70 -2.70 -32.37 2.33
N VAL A 71 -3.93 -31.94 2.62
CA VAL A 71 -4.80 -32.57 3.63
C VAL A 71 -5.87 -33.46 2.99
N SER A 72 -6.62 -34.21 3.81
CA SER A 72 -7.66 -35.11 3.30
C SER A 72 -8.80 -34.34 2.61
N PRO A 73 -9.51 -34.96 1.64
CA PRO A 73 -10.65 -34.31 0.98
C PRO A 73 -11.76 -33.87 1.95
N ALA A 74 -11.96 -34.62 3.04
CA ALA A 74 -12.96 -34.28 4.06
C ALA A 74 -12.56 -33.01 4.83
N GLU A 75 -11.28 -32.83 5.13
CA GLU A 75 -10.78 -31.61 5.80
C GLU A 75 -10.87 -30.39 4.88
N LYS A 76 -10.50 -30.52 3.59
CA LYS A 76 -10.67 -29.43 2.61
C LYS A 76 -12.14 -29.03 2.48
N GLN A 77 -13.06 -29.99 2.47
CA GLN A 77 -14.49 -29.69 2.37
C GLN A 77 -15.01 -29.01 3.64
N ALA A 78 -14.64 -29.50 4.83
CA ALA A 78 -15.04 -28.88 6.10
C ALA A 78 -14.53 -27.43 6.25
N TYR A 79 -13.36 -27.12 5.70
CA TYR A 79 -12.85 -25.74 5.62
C TYR A 79 -13.69 -24.88 4.68
N LYS A 80 -13.96 -25.37 3.46
CA LYS A 80 -14.77 -24.65 2.46
C LYS A 80 -16.19 -24.40 2.93
N ASP A 81 -16.80 -25.31 3.67
CA ASP A 81 -18.16 -25.16 4.20
C ASP A 81 -18.29 -23.99 5.18
N GLN A 82 -17.18 -23.54 5.78
CA GLN A 82 -17.12 -22.36 6.63
C GLN A 82 -16.92 -21.06 5.85
N LEU A 83 -16.52 -21.15 4.58
CA LEU A 83 -16.27 -19.99 3.73
C LEU A 83 -17.57 -19.52 3.09
N THR A 84 -17.81 -18.22 3.17
CA THR A 84 -18.82 -17.56 2.33
C THR A 84 -18.20 -16.40 1.59
N LEU A 85 -18.67 -16.15 0.36
CA LEU A 85 -18.20 -15.02 -0.44
C LEU A 85 -18.38 -13.69 0.31
N GLY A 86 -19.52 -13.53 0.99
CA GLY A 86 -19.81 -12.33 1.79
C GLY A 86 -18.81 -12.13 2.93
N MET A 87 -18.49 -13.17 3.69
CA MET A 87 -17.52 -13.10 4.78
C MET A 87 -16.14 -12.70 4.25
N ILE A 88 -15.64 -13.37 3.20
CA ILE A 88 -14.30 -13.09 2.66
C ILE A 88 -14.23 -11.70 2.04
N LYS A 89 -15.24 -11.32 1.27
CA LYS A 89 -15.31 -10.00 0.63
C LYS A 89 -15.25 -8.88 1.67
N TRP A 90 -16.11 -8.94 2.68
CA TRP A 90 -16.20 -7.87 3.68
C TRP A 90 -15.03 -7.88 4.65
N SER A 91 -14.52 -9.05 5.08
CA SER A 91 -13.32 -9.10 5.91
C SER A 91 -12.09 -8.53 5.19
N THR A 92 -11.94 -8.82 3.89
CA THR A 92 -10.84 -8.28 3.08
C THR A 92 -10.98 -6.78 2.87
N LEU A 93 -12.17 -6.27 2.54
CA LEU A 93 -12.40 -4.85 2.32
C LEU A 93 -12.22 -4.03 3.61
N ILE A 94 -12.82 -4.47 4.72
CA ILE A 94 -12.71 -3.80 6.02
C ILE A 94 -11.28 -3.90 6.54
N GLY A 95 -10.67 -5.09 6.43
CA GLY A 95 -9.29 -5.32 6.83
C GLY A 95 -8.31 -4.44 6.06
N SER A 96 -8.50 -4.30 4.74
CA SER A 96 -7.69 -3.42 3.90
C SER A 96 -7.89 -1.95 4.29
N PHE A 97 -9.14 -1.50 4.44
CA PHE A 97 -9.45 -0.13 4.87
C PHE A 97 -8.78 0.22 6.20
N LEU A 98 -8.98 -0.60 7.23
CA LEU A 98 -8.38 -0.39 8.56
C LEU A 98 -6.86 -0.52 8.53
N GLY A 99 -6.34 -1.50 7.77
CA GLY A 99 -4.90 -1.70 7.59
C GLY A 99 -4.21 -0.47 7.01
N PHE A 100 -4.80 0.15 5.98
CA PHE A 100 -4.28 1.40 5.43
C PHE A 100 -4.27 2.53 6.46
N LEU A 101 -5.35 2.72 7.25
CA LEU A 101 -5.38 3.73 8.31
C LEU A 101 -4.28 3.49 9.36
N ILE A 102 -4.15 2.26 9.82
CA ILE A 102 -3.19 1.88 10.87
C ILE A 102 -1.76 2.05 10.38
N ILE A 103 -1.42 1.57 9.17
CA ILE A 103 -0.07 1.70 8.62
C ILE A 103 0.32 3.18 8.46
N ASN A 104 -0.58 4.01 7.93
CA ASN A 104 -0.34 5.45 7.82
C ASN A 104 -0.15 6.09 9.21
N ALA A 105 -0.92 5.68 10.23
CA ALA A 105 -0.77 6.16 11.59
C ALA A 105 0.56 5.75 12.22
N LEU A 106 1.02 4.52 11.98
CA LEU A 106 2.31 4.03 12.46
C LEU A 106 3.47 4.82 11.83
N VAL A 107 3.42 5.05 10.51
CA VAL A 107 4.43 5.87 9.82
C VAL A 107 4.40 7.31 10.33
N ALA A 108 3.22 7.91 10.51
CA ALA A 108 3.09 9.26 11.05
C ALA A 108 3.65 9.36 12.48
N GLY A 109 3.37 8.38 13.34
CA GLY A 109 3.92 8.30 14.69
C GLY A 109 5.45 8.18 14.68
N TYR A 110 5.98 7.34 13.80
CA TYR A 110 7.42 7.21 13.57
C TYR A 110 8.04 8.55 13.15
N LEU A 111 7.48 9.22 12.14
CA LEU A 111 8.03 10.49 11.64
C LEU A 111 7.96 11.59 12.70
N THR A 112 6.83 11.70 13.41
CA THR A 112 6.68 12.61 14.54
C THR A 112 7.77 12.39 15.57
N PHE A 113 8.05 11.14 15.93
CA PHE A 113 9.13 10.81 16.86
C PHE A 113 10.50 11.19 16.32
N MET A 114 10.76 10.94 15.04
CA MET A 114 12.06 11.22 14.41
C MET A 114 12.35 12.72 14.26
N THR A 115 11.31 13.55 14.11
CA THR A 115 11.46 15.00 13.90
C THR A 115 11.22 15.84 15.15
N ARG A 116 10.80 15.26 16.27
CA ARG A 116 10.45 15.97 17.52
C ARG A 116 11.53 16.90 18.10
N ASN A 117 12.80 16.66 17.78
CA ASN A 117 13.94 17.45 18.27
C ASN A 117 14.48 18.44 17.21
N ASP A 118 13.80 18.58 16.08
CA ASP A 118 14.18 19.48 15.00
C ASP A 118 13.42 20.80 15.14
N GLU A 119 14.13 21.89 15.42
CA GLU A 119 13.50 23.21 15.66
C GLU A 119 12.72 23.75 14.46
N LYS A 120 13.05 23.32 13.23
CA LYS A 120 12.31 23.71 12.02
C LYS A 120 11.01 22.90 11.85
N SER A 121 10.95 21.68 12.38
CA SER A 121 9.78 20.82 12.34
C SER A 121 8.71 21.30 13.33
N ILE A 122 7.81 22.14 12.86
CA ILE A 122 6.62 22.56 13.64
C ILE A 122 5.47 21.55 13.55
N GLN A 123 5.60 20.54 12.69
CA GLN A 123 4.55 19.55 12.38
C GLN A 123 4.35 18.54 13.51
N GLY A 124 3.09 18.35 13.90
CA GLY A 124 2.65 17.33 14.84
C GLY A 124 2.22 16.03 14.16
N PHE A 125 1.69 15.09 14.95
CA PHE A 125 1.24 13.79 14.45
C PHE A 125 0.23 13.88 13.30
N THR A 126 -0.76 14.78 13.42
CA THR A 126 -1.81 14.95 12.41
C THR A 126 -1.28 15.46 11.08
N ASP A 127 -0.23 16.30 11.11
CA ASP A 127 0.40 16.82 9.91
C ASP A 127 1.17 15.72 9.19
N TRP A 128 1.94 14.91 9.94
CA TRP A 128 2.61 13.73 9.40
C TRP A 128 1.62 12.68 8.90
N TYR A 129 0.49 12.49 9.57
CA TYR A 129 -0.58 11.60 9.09
C TYR A 129 -1.26 12.14 7.83
N GLY A 130 -1.44 13.45 7.73
CA GLY A 130 -1.88 14.08 6.48
C GLY A 130 -0.87 13.86 5.36
N MET A 131 0.42 14.02 5.66
CA MET A 131 1.53 13.85 4.72
C MET A 131 1.59 12.44 4.14
N THR A 132 1.35 11.40 4.96
CA THR A 132 1.46 10.02 4.49
C THR A 132 0.49 9.70 3.35
N TRP A 133 -0.71 10.31 3.32
CA TRP A 133 -1.65 10.19 2.20
C TRP A 133 -1.11 10.75 0.89
N TRP A 134 -0.34 11.84 0.92
CA TRP A 134 0.33 12.37 -0.27
C TRP A 134 1.43 11.43 -0.76
N THR A 135 2.21 10.86 0.16
CA THR A 135 3.25 9.89 -0.19
C THR A 135 2.69 8.54 -0.62
N ALA A 136 1.42 8.25 -0.33
CA ALA A 136 0.71 7.05 -0.77
C ALA A 136 0.15 7.17 -2.19
N LEU A 137 0.14 8.36 -2.80
CA LEU A 137 -0.36 8.57 -4.17
C LEU A 137 0.26 7.65 -5.23
N PRO A 138 1.54 7.25 -5.20
CA PRO A 138 2.09 6.28 -6.16
C PRO A 138 1.34 4.93 -6.19
N SER A 139 0.71 4.52 -5.09
CA SER A 139 -0.05 3.27 -5.01
C SER A 139 -1.27 3.21 -5.92
N ILE A 140 -1.73 4.36 -6.44
CA ILE A 140 -2.84 4.39 -7.40
C ILE A 140 -2.47 3.70 -8.72
N ILE A 141 -1.19 3.72 -9.11
CA ILE A 141 -0.71 3.18 -10.39
C ILE A 141 -0.95 1.66 -10.45
N PRO A 142 -0.42 0.85 -9.53
CA PRO A 142 -0.70 -0.60 -9.51
C PRO A 142 -2.18 -0.91 -9.33
N SER A 143 -2.95 -0.11 -8.58
CA SER A 143 -4.40 -0.28 -8.49
C SER A 143 -5.10 -0.12 -9.84
N LEU A 144 -4.71 0.88 -10.64
CA LEU A 144 -5.25 1.07 -11.98
C LEU A 144 -4.84 -0.07 -12.92
N ILE A 145 -3.60 -0.57 -12.82
CA ILE A 145 -3.15 -1.74 -13.58
C ILE A 145 -3.98 -2.97 -13.19
N ALA A 146 -4.22 -3.19 -11.90
CA ALA A 146 -5.06 -4.29 -11.42
C ALA A 146 -6.48 -4.20 -12.00
N LEU A 147 -7.08 -3.00 -12.05
CA LEU A 147 -8.39 -2.82 -12.71
C LEU A 147 -8.37 -3.20 -14.18
N VAL A 148 -7.32 -2.80 -14.92
CA VAL A 148 -7.17 -3.19 -16.33
C VAL A 148 -7.07 -4.71 -16.45
N LEU A 149 -6.26 -5.36 -15.62
CA LEU A 149 -6.12 -6.82 -15.62
C LEU A 149 -7.45 -7.54 -15.31
N LEU A 150 -8.22 -7.02 -14.35
CA LEU A 150 -9.54 -7.57 -14.02
C LEU A 150 -10.53 -7.44 -15.19
N VAL A 151 -10.53 -6.31 -15.89
CA VAL A 151 -11.41 -6.08 -17.04
C VAL A 151 -10.99 -6.92 -18.26
N MET A 152 -9.70 -7.19 -18.41
CA MET A 152 -9.14 -8.00 -19.49
C MET A 152 -9.15 -9.50 -19.20
N ALA A 153 -9.62 -9.94 -18.03
CA ALA A 153 -9.64 -11.35 -17.68
C ALA A 153 -10.67 -12.11 -18.55
N ASP A 154 -10.20 -13.14 -19.24
CA ASP A 154 -11.05 -14.00 -20.09
C ASP A 154 -11.92 -14.98 -19.29
N SER A 155 -11.71 -15.06 -17.97
CA SER A 155 -12.45 -15.96 -17.08
C SER A 155 -12.68 -15.33 -15.71
N HIS A 156 -13.62 -15.92 -14.97
CA HIS A 156 -13.86 -15.57 -13.57
C HIS A 156 -12.95 -16.33 -12.58
N GLN A 157 -11.95 -17.05 -13.08
CA GLN A 157 -10.94 -17.76 -12.27
C GLN A 157 -9.64 -16.94 -12.26
N ILE A 158 -9.68 -15.83 -11.53
CA ILE A 158 -8.61 -14.83 -11.51
C ILE A 158 -7.71 -15.10 -10.33
N ASP A 159 -6.41 -15.26 -10.59
CA ASP A 159 -5.41 -15.40 -9.53
C ASP A 159 -5.33 -14.11 -8.69
N PRO A 160 -5.49 -14.18 -7.35
CA PRO A 160 -5.37 -13.02 -6.47
C PRO A 160 -4.06 -12.24 -6.60
N ILE A 161 -2.97 -12.86 -7.06
CA ILE A 161 -1.69 -12.18 -7.30
C ILE A 161 -1.83 -11.01 -8.28
N SER A 162 -2.77 -11.11 -9.23
CA SER A 162 -3.05 -10.06 -10.23
C SER A 162 -3.53 -8.74 -9.62
N LEU A 163 -3.99 -8.74 -8.37
CA LEU A 163 -4.40 -7.54 -7.63
C LEU A 163 -3.22 -6.67 -7.17
N SER A 164 -1.99 -7.20 -7.26
CA SER A 164 -0.75 -6.47 -6.97
C SER A 164 0.27 -6.62 -8.10
N PRO A 165 0.00 -6.06 -9.29
CA PRO A 165 0.78 -6.32 -10.51
C PRO A 165 2.20 -5.73 -10.50
N LEU A 166 2.54 -4.91 -9.50
CA LEU A 166 3.87 -4.37 -9.29
C LEU A 166 4.59 -4.99 -8.06
N SER A 167 4.03 -6.04 -7.45
CA SER A 167 4.73 -6.81 -6.44
C SER A 167 5.84 -7.64 -7.08
N LEU A 168 6.93 -7.88 -6.36
CA LEU A 168 7.99 -8.77 -6.83
C LEU A 168 7.47 -10.19 -7.06
N ALA A 169 6.48 -10.62 -6.27
CA ALA A 169 5.84 -11.91 -6.47
C ALA A 169 5.15 -12.01 -7.83
N TYR A 170 4.38 -10.98 -8.23
CA TYR A 170 3.76 -10.95 -9.55
C TYR A 170 4.80 -10.88 -10.68
N ILE A 171 5.80 -10.00 -10.53
CA ILE A 171 6.83 -9.76 -11.56
C ILE A 171 7.69 -11.01 -11.81
N PHE A 172 8.04 -11.74 -10.75
CA PHE A 172 8.86 -12.95 -10.86
C PHE A 172 8.04 -14.24 -10.95
N GLY A 173 6.70 -14.16 -10.96
CA GLY A 173 5.84 -15.34 -11.04
C GLY A 173 6.03 -16.29 -9.86
N LEU A 174 6.17 -15.76 -8.64
CA LEU A 174 6.36 -16.58 -7.45
C LEU A 174 5.08 -17.37 -7.14
N GLU A 175 5.22 -18.68 -6.96
CA GLU A 175 4.12 -19.55 -6.54
C GLU A 175 3.78 -19.32 -5.05
N PRO A 176 2.51 -19.46 -4.64
CA PRO A 176 2.09 -19.33 -3.24
C PRO A 176 2.82 -20.24 -2.25
N THR A 177 3.36 -21.37 -2.72
CA THR A 177 4.14 -22.35 -1.94
C THR A 177 5.58 -21.92 -1.70
N SER A 178 6.07 -20.88 -2.38
CA SER A 178 7.44 -20.38 -2.24
C SER A 178 7.64 -19.69 -0.88
N ALA A 179 8.78 -19.97 -0.23
CA ALA A 179 9.20 -19.27 0.99
C ALA A 179 9.33 -17.74 0.80
N PHE A 180 9.58 -17.30 -0.44
CA PHE A 180 9.68 -15.88 -0.79
C PHE A 180 8.36 -15.25 -1.22
N PHE A 181 7.26 -16.01 -1.31
CA PHE A 181 6.00 -15.51 -1.85
C PHE A 181 5.49 -14.29 -1.07
N SER A 182 5.30 -14.43 0.24
CA SER A 182 4.75 -13.35 1.08
C SER A 182 5.65 -12.12 1.13
N LEU A 183 6.98 -12.33 1.14
CA LEU A 183 7.94 -11.23 1.05
C LEU A 183 7.85 -10.53 -0.31
N GLY A 184 7.82 -11.31 -1.40
CA GLY A 184 7.68 -10.81 -2.76
C GLY A 184 6.36 -10.09 -3.01
N GLN A 185 5.27 -10.51 -2.36
CA GLN A 185 3.99 -9.79 -2.42
C GLN A 185 4.07 -8.42 -1.74
N SER A 186 4.83 -8.33 -0.65
CA SER A 186 4.91 -7.14 0.19
C SER A 186 5.86 -6.07 -0.35
N ILE A 187 6.87 -6.47 -1.13
CA ILE A 187 7.78 -5.54 -1.81
C ILE A 187 7.19 -5.21 -3.17
N ARG A 188 6.82 -3.94 -3.37
CA ARG A 188 6.18 -3.47 -4.60
C ARG A 188 6.92 -2.27 -5.18
N LEU A 189 7.02 -2.18 -6.49
CA LEU A 189 7.83 -1.14 -7.13
C LEU A 189 7.37 0.30 -6.81
N ASP A 190 6.07 0.52 -6.59
CA ASP A 190 5.51 1.82 -6.23
C ASP A 190 5.99 2.35 -4.87
N MET A 191 6.39 1.45 -3.95
CA MET A 191 6.85 1.83 -2.61
C MET A 191 8.11 2.70 -2.64
N PHE A 192 9.01 2.48 -3.61
CA PHE A 192 10.26 3.24 -3.72
C PHE A 192 9.97 4.69 -4.07
N TRP A 193 8.91 4.94 -4.84
CA TRP A 193 8.41 6.27 -5.10
C TRP A 193 7.83 6.88 -3.82
N SER A 194 7.04 6.14 -3.06
CA SER A 194 6.57 6.61 -1.74
C SER A 194 7.71 7.02 -0.82
N TYR A 195 8.79 6.22 -0.73
CA TYR A 195 9.97 6.59 0.05
C TYR A 195 10.67 7.85 -0.46
N TYR A 196 10.77 8.02 -1.77
CA TYR A 196 11.27 9.25 -2.37
C TYR A 196 10.43 10.46 -1.93
N LEU A 197 9.09 10.36 -2.01
CA LEU A 197 8.19 11.44 -1.61
C LEU A 197 8.30 11.74 -0.11
N THR A 198 8.42 10.71 0.74
CA THR A 198 8.68 10.90 2.18
C THR A 198 10.00 11.61 2.43
N ALA A 199 11.08 11.26 1.72
CA ALA A 199 12.37 11.94 1.83
C ALA A 199 12.29 13.41 1.39
N VAL A 200 11.53 13.71 0.34
CA VAL A 200 11.26 15.08 -0.11
C VAL A 200 10.49 15.85 0.97
N ALA A 201 9.42 15.29 1.52
CA ALA A 201 8.63 15.92 2.58
C ALA A 201 9.48 16.24 3.81
N LEU A 202 10.30 15.28 4.26
CA LEU A 202 11.27 15.49 5.34
C LEU A 202 12.24 16.63 5.04
N GLY A 203 12.77 16.70 3.81
CA GLY A 203 13.66 17.80 3.40
C GLY A 203 12.97 19.18 3.39
N GLN A 204 11.67 19.24 3.10
CA GLN A 204 10.91 20.49 3.15
C GLN A 204 10.58 20.90 4.59
N TRP A 205 10.14 19.96 5.41
CA TRP A 205 9.55 20.24 6.74
C TRP A 205 10.58 20.27 7.88
N THR A 206 11.78 19.74 7.68
CA THR A 206 12.82 19.66 8.73
C THR A 206 14.11 20.35 8.31
N SER A 207 15.05 20.49 9.25
CA SER A 207 16.42 20.95 8.97
C SER A 207 17.35 19.82 8.47
N PHE A 208 16.81 18.62 8.23
CA PHE A 208 17.62 17.45 7.89
C PHE A 208 18.37 17.65 6.57
N SER A 209 19.62 17.17 6.55
CA SER A 209 20.35 17.02 5.29
C SER A 209 19.68 15.98 4.40
N THR A 210 19.88 16.07 3.08
CA THR A 210 19.33 15.12 2.11
C THR A 210 19.62 13.66 2.51
N LYS A 211 20.85 13.38 2.98
CA LYS A 211 21.24 12.04 3.45
C LYS A 211 20.39 11.60 4.65
N LYS A 212 20.18 12.46 5.63
CA LYS A 212 19.37 12.14 6.82
C LYS A 212 17.91 11.93 6.46
N SER A 213 17.33 12.74 5.57
CA SER A 213 15.95 12.56 5.09
C SER A 213 15.74 11.20 4.43
N TRP A 214 16.68 10.75 3.60
CA TRP A 214 16.63 9.42 2.98
C TRP A 214 16.75 8.29 3.99
N ILE A 215 17.70 8.38 4.93
CA ILE A 215 17.87 7.35 5.97
C ILE A 215 16.58 7.21 6.79
N VAL A 216 15.97 8.32 7.20
CA VAL A 216 14.72 8.32 7.97
C VAL A 216 13.56 7.78 7.13
N ALA A 217 13.43 8.18 5.86
CA ALA A 217 12.37 7.69 4.99
C ALA A 217 12.44 6.17 4.74
N LEU A 218 13.65 5.64 4.55
CA LEU A 218 13.87 4.22 4.22
C LEU A 218 13.90 3.31 5.45
N ALA A 219 14.21 3.83 6.64
CA ALA A 219 14.44 3.01 7.83
C ALA A 219 13.29 2.05 8.18
N PRO A 220 12.00 2.45 8.19
CA PRO A 220 10.92 1.52 8.50
C PRO A 220 10.88 0.32 7.55
N GLY A 221 11.00 0.57 6.24
CA GLY A 221 11.04 -0.48 5.22
C GLY A 221 12.26 -1.38 5.36
N ALA A 222 13.44 -0.78 5.45
CA ALA A 222 14.71 -1.51 5.54
C ALA A 222 14.73 -2.47 6.74
N VAL A 223 14.19 -2.05 7.90
CA VAL A 223 14.09 -2.90 9.08
C VAL A 223 13.08 -4.04 8.86
N ILE A 224 11.87 -3.73 8.40
CA ILE A 224 10.80 -4.73 8.20
C ILE A 224 11.24 -5.79 7.17
N TYR A 225 11.65 -5.36 5.98
CA TYR A 225 12.02 -6.28 4.91
C TYR A 225 13.36 -6.97 5.16
N GLY A 226 14.30 -6.32 5.87
CA GLY A 226 15.56 -6.95 6.26
C GLY A 226 15.35 -8.11 7.24
N ILE A 227 14.53 -7.89 8.28
CA ILE A 227 14.17 -8.95 9.24
C ILE A 227 13.41 -10.08 8.52
N TRP A 228 12.44 -9.74 7.68
CA TRP A 228 11.67 -10.75 6.96
C TRP A 228 12.52 -11.56 5.98
N LEU A 229 13.45 -10.91 5.26
CA LEU A 229 14.39 -11.60 4.39
C LEU A 229 15.23 -12.64 5.15
N ILE A 230 15.69 -12.32 6.36
CA ILE A 230 16.42 -13.27 7.22
C ILE A 230 15.56 -14.49 7.53
N PHE A 231 14.27 -14.31 7.85
CA PHE A 231 13.36 -15.43 8.08
C PHE A 231 13.04 -16.23 6.82
N ALA A 232 13.09 -15.61 5.63
CA ALA A 232 12.79 -16.30 4.38
C ALA A 232 13.95 -17.18 3.88
N ILE A 233 15.19 -16.91 4.32
CA ILE A 233 16.40 -17.65 3.91
C ILE A 233 16.84 -18.73 4.90
N VAL A 234 16.24 -18.79 6.09
CA VAL A 234 16.52 -19.78 7.16
C VAL A 234 15.41 -20.82 7.18
#